data_AF-K7MZ65-F1
#
_entry.id   AF-K7MZ65-F1
#
_cell.length_a   1.000
_cell.length_b   1.000
_cell.length_c   1.000
_cell.angle_alpha   90.00
_cell.angle_beta   90.00
_cell.angle_gamma   90.00
#
_symmetry.space_group_name_H-M   'P 1'
#
loop_
_entity.id
_entity.type
_entity.pdbx_description
1 polymer ?
#
loop_
_entity_poly.entity_id
_entity_poly.type
_entity_poly.pdbx_seq_one_letter_code
_entity_poly.pdbx_strand_id
1 'polypeptide(L)'
;MSSSQLPSSSPDFETVNSLPRPLECLQGNPVPALFSKTFDLVDDPSLDPIISWGSSGVSFVVWDRTLFARHVLPRNFKHNNFSSFVRLLNTYVGTLYVF
;
A
#
# COMPACT_ATOMS: atom_id res chain seq x y z
N MET A 1 8.47 22.42 -56.90
CA MET A 1 7.82 21.11 -56.70
C MET A 1 6.86 21.27 -55.54
N SER A 2 5.58 20.96 -55.76
CA SER A 2 4.56 20.91 -54.72
C SER A 2 4.93 19.91 -53.62
N SER A 3 4.56 20.23 -52.38
CA SER A 3 3.87 19.28 -51.50
C SER A 3 3.32 20.04 -50.30
N SER A 4 2.00 20.24 -50.33
CA SER A 4 1.20 20.39 -49.13
C SER A 4 1.43 19.17 -48.24
N GLN A 5 1.75 19.36 -46.97
CA GLN A 5 1.51 18.32 -45.98
C GLN A 5 0.83 18.94 -44.77
N LEU A 6 -0.44 18.55 -44.62
CA LEU A 6 -1.36 18.93 -43.57
C LEU A 6 -0.80 18.58 -42.18
N PRO A 7 -1.15 19.33 -41.13
CA PRO A 7 -0.90 18.92 -39.76
C PRO A 7 -1.80 17.73 -39.43
N SER A 8 -1.23 16.53 -39.37
CA SER A 8 -1.94 15.35 -38.91
C SER A 8 -2.13 15.41 -37.40
N SER A 9 -3.40 15.55 -37.01
CA SER A 9 -4.04 14.95 -35.83
C SER A 9 -3.32 13.66 -35.40
N SER A 10 -3.05 13.38 -34.12
CA SER A 10 -3.88 13.56 -32.94
C SER A 10 -2.98 13.57 -31.71
N PRO A 11 -3.42 14.07 -30.54
CA PRO A 11 -2.71 13.78 -29.30
C PRO A 11 -2.72 12.25 -29.16
N ASP A 12 -1.54 11.62 -29.24
CA ASP A 12 -1.38 10.24 -28.80
C ASP A 12 -1.73 10.26 -27.31
N PHE A 13 -3.00 9.93 -27.10
CA PHE A 13 -3.63 9.57 -25.87
C PHE A 13 -2.58 8.83 -25.04
N GLU A 14 -2.24 9.38 -23.88
CA GLU A 14 -1.44 8.75 -22.83
C GLU A 14 -1.90 7.30 -22.65
N THR A 15 -1.36 6.41 -23.49
CA THR A 15 -1.73 5.02 -23.53
C THR A 15 -0.60 4.33 -22.82
N VAL A 16 -0.88 4.09 -21.54
CA VAL A 16 -0.40 2.96 -20.76
C VAL A 16 1.10 2.94 -20.48
N ASN A 17 1.54 3.92 -19.69
CA ASN A 17 2.49 3.59 -18.63
C ASN A 17 1.91 3.90 -17.26
N SER A 18 0.63 3.54 -17.08
CA SER A 18 0.01 3.31 -15.78
C SER A 18 0.52 1.98 -15.19
N LEU A 19 1.81 1.67 -15.31
CA LEU A 19 2.42 0.84 -14.30
C LEU A 19 2.34 1.69 -13.02
N PRO A 20 1.65 1.25 -11.97
CA PRO A 20 1.67 1.96 -10.70
C PRO A 20 3.14 2.04 -10.30
N ARG A 21 3.75 3.21 -10.48
CA ARG A 21 5.09 3.50 -9.98
C ARG A 21 5.04 3.09 -8.52
N PRO A 22 5.87 2.13 -8.06
CA PRO A 22 5.96 1.82 -6.64
C PRO A 22 6.15 3.16 -5.94
N LEU A 23 5.09 3.61 -5.25
CA LEU A 23 4.95 4.98 -4.80
C LEU A 23 6.24 5.37 -4.09
N GLU A 24 6.77 6.55 -4.40
CA GLU A 24 7.95 7.23 -3.85
C GLU A 24 8.34 6.83 -2.40
N CYS A 25 7.36 6.49 -1.56
CA CYS A 25 7.52 5.87 -0.24
C CYS A 25 8.42 4.62 -0.20
N LEU A 26 8.64 3.94 -1.33
CA LEU A 26 9.45 2.73 -1.45
C LEU A 26 10.93 2.96 -1.78
N GLN A 27 11.32 4.17 -2.16
CA GLN A 27 12.66 4.44 -2.70
C GLN A 27 13.82 4.30 -1.68
N GLY A 28 13.55 3.97 -0.42
CA GLY A 28 14.56 3.80 0.62
C GLY A 28 14.49 2.44 1.31
N ASN A 29 14.58 1.32 0.59
CA ASN A 29 14.75 -0.04 1.14
C ASN A 29 14.01 -0.37 2.48
N PRO A 30 12.72 -0.02 2.73
CA PRO A 30 12.16 -0.12 4.08
C PRO A 30 11.21 -1.32 4.25
N VAL A 31 11.23 -2.26 3.31
CA VAL A 31 10.38 -3.46 3.33
C VAL A 31 10.64 -4.29 4.60
N PRO A 32 11.89 -4.64 4.96
CA PRO A 32 12.11 -5.50 6.13
C PRO A 32 11.58 -4.86 7.42
N ALA A 33 11.78 -3.55 7.58
CA ALA A 33 11.35 -2.83 8.78
C ALA A 33 9.83 -2.75 8.92
N LEU A 34 9.09 -2.47 7.83
CA LEU A 34 7.62 -2.45 7.86
C LEU A 34 7.06 -3.82 8.23
N PHE A 35 7.62 -4.88 7.65
CA PHE A 35 7.15 -6.25 7.90
C PHE A 35 7.33 -6.65 9.35
N SER A 36 8.53 -6.45 9.91
CA SER A 36 8.77 -6.71 11.34
C SER A 36 7.83 -5.87 12.20
N LYS A 37 7.68 -4.57 11.90
CA LYS A 37 6.80 -3.69 12.67
C LYS A 37 5.33 -4.10 12.58
N THR A 38 4.89 -4.55 11.42
CA THR A 38 3.51 -5.02 11.23
C THR A 38 3.29 -6.31 12.00
N PHE A 39 4.24 -7.24 11.94
CA PHE A 39 4.19 -8.49 12.71
C PHE A 39 4.10 -8.21 14.21
N ASP A 40 4.98 -7.35 14.74
CA ASP A 40 4.96 -6.95 16.15
C ASP A 40 3.61 -6.36 16.58
N LEU A 41 2.93 -5.64 15.68
CA LEU A 41 1.61 -5.05 15.97
C LEU A 41 0.47 -6.06 15.95
N VAL A 42 0.57 -7.08 15.12
CA VAL A 42 -0.43 -8.16 15.05
C VAL A 42 -0.22 -9.14 16.22
N ASP A 43 1.03 -9.29 16.68
CA ASP A 43 1.39 -10.17 17.79
C ASP A 43 1.07 -9.58 19.18
N ASP A 44 0.77 -8.29 19.27
CA ASP A 44 0.39 -7.63 20.53
C ASP A 44 -1.11 -7.87 20.85
N PRO A 45 -1.45 -8.67 21.88
CA PRO A 45 -2.84 -8.98 22.22
C PRO A 45 -3.61 -7.76 22.75
N SER A 46 -2.94 -6.67 23.14
CA SER A 46 -3.58 -5.41 23.51
C SER A 46 -4.17 -4.70 22.29
N LEU A 47 -3.69 -5.04 21.09
CA LEU A 47 -4.16 -4.51 19.82
C LEU A 47 -5.19 -5.42 19.14
N ASP A 48 -5.49 -6.60 19.68
CA ASP A 48 -6.53 -7.53 19.17
C ASP A 48 -7.85 -6.87 18.74
N PRO A 49 -8.45 -5.90 19.48
CA PRO A 49 -9.68 -5.24 19.03
C PRO A 49 -9.50 -4.32 17.81
N ILE A 50 -8.26 -4.05 17.40
CA ILE A 50 -7.88 -3.17 16.28
C ILE A 50 -7.31 -3.99 15.13
N ILE A 51 -6.35 -4.86 15.44
CA ILE A 51 -5.61 -5.71 14.51
C ILE A 51 -5.24 -7.00 15.24
N SER A 52 -5.56 -8.15 14.65
CA SER A 52 -5.23 -9.45 15.25
C SER A 52 -4.87 -10.47 14.18
N TRP A 53 -4.21 -11.54 14.60
CA TRP A 53 -4.08 -12.74 13.76
C TRP A 53 -5.48 -13.28 13.40
N GLY A 54 -5.62 -13.74 12.16
CA GLY A 54 -6.73 -14.59 11.75
C GLY A 54 -6.56 -16.01 12.28
N SER A 55 -7.58 -16.85 12.12
CA SER A 55 -7.62 -18.20 12.68
C SER A 55 -6.44 -19.11 12.30
N SER A 56 -5.82 -18.85 11.15
CA SER A 56 -4.70 -19.64 10.64
C SER A 56 -3.32 -19.12 11.08
N GLY A 57 -3.23 -17.94 11.69
CA GLY A 57 -1.95 -17.31 12.08
C GLY A 57 -1.02 -16.90 10.93
N VAL A 58 -1.44 -17.10 9.67
CA VAL A 58 -0.67 -16.71 8.46
C VAL A 58 -1.14 -15.39 7.86
N SER A 59 -2.29 -14.91 8.33
CA SER A 59 -2.91 -13.66 7.89
C SER A 59 -3.43 -12.92 9.11
N PHE A 60 -3.59 -11.62 8.96
CA PHE A 60 -4.14 -10.77 10.02
C PHE A 60 -5.33 -9.97 9.50
N VAL A 61 -6.18 -9.57 10.43
CA VAL A 61 -7.40 -8.81 10.16
C VAL A 61 -7.30 -7.48 10.89
N VAL A 62 -7.65 -6.39 10.20
CA VAL A 62 -7.75 -5.06 10.81
C VAL A 62 -9.22 -4.76 11.07
N TRP A 63 -9.67 -5.02 12.30
CA TRP A 63 -11.05 -4.86 12.74
C TRP A 63 -11.52 -3.41 12.72
N ASP A 64 -10.67 -2.49 13.21
CA ASP A 64 -10.96 -1.05 13.21
C ASP A 64 -9.87 -0.29 12.43
N ARG A 65 -10.15 -0.08 11.14
CA ARG A 65 -9.27 0.67 10.23
C ARG A 65 -9.07 2.11 10.67
N THR A 66 -10.08 2.72 11.31
CA THR A 66 -10.03 4.11 11.75
C THR A 66 -9.14 4.24 12.98
N LEU A 67 -9.31 3.35 13.96
CA LEU A 67 -8.50 3.31 15.17
C LEU A 67 -7.05 2.92 14.83
N PHE A 68 -6.86 1.94 13.94
CA PHE A 68 -5.55 1.56 13.43
C PHE A 68 -4.83 2.76 12.78
N ALA A 69 -5.51 3.49 11.88
CA ALA A 69 -4.92 4.64 11.22
C ALA A 69 -4.60 5.81 12.17
N ARG A 70 -5.37 5.98 13.25
CA ARG A 70 -5.20 7.10 14.20
C ARG A 70 -4.27 6.81 15.36
N HIS A 71 -4.21 5.57 15.84
CA HIS A 71 -3.46 5.20 17.04
C HIS A 71 -2.24 4.36 16.73
N VAL A 72 -2.33 3.45 15.75
CA VAL A 72 -1.27 2.48 15.46
C VAL A 72 -0.33 3.01 14.39
N LEU A 73 -0.85 3.47 13.25
CA LEU A 73 -0.02 3.99 12.16
C LEU A 73 0.91 5.13 12.60
N PRO A 74 0.46 6.24 13.20
CA PRO A 74 1.36 7.36 13.52
C PRO A 74 2.42 7.02 14.59
N ARG A 75 2.22 5.96 15.39
CA ARG A 75 3.20 5.48 16.36
C ARG A 75 4.30 4.63 15.72
N ASN A 76 3.99 3.96 14.62
CA ASN A 76 4.86 2.94 14.03
C ASN A 76 5.40 3.33 12.65
N PHE A 77 4.65 4.13 11.91
CA PHE A 77 4.92 4.63 10.58
C PHE A 77 4.85 6.15 10.61
N LYS A 78 5.77 6.83 9.92
CA LYS A 78 5.80 8.31 9.82
C LYS A 78 4.61 8.89 9.02
N HIS A 79 3.55 8.13 8.84
CA HIS A 79 2.30 8.52 8.20
C HIS A 79 1.12 7.80 8.87
N ASN A 80 -0.07 8.38 8.73
CA ASN A 80 -1.34 7.83 9.20
C ASN A 80 -2.20 7.25 8.06
N ASN A 81 -1.65 7.09 6.86
CA ASN A 81 -2.40 6.63 5.70
C ASN A 81 -2.50 5.09 5.65
N PHE A 82 -3.69 4.56 5.98
CA PHE A 82 -3.99 3.12 5.89
C PHE A 82 -3.91 2.58 4.47
N SER A 83 -4.34 3.37 3.48
CA SER A 83 -4.28 2.96 2.08
C SER A 83 -2.84 2.74 1.62
N SER A 84 -1.90 3.61 2.04
CA SER A 84 -0.47 3.41 1.74
C SER A 84 0.06 2.13 2.38
N PHE A 85 -0.32 1.86 3.63
CA PHE A 85 0.04 0.63 4.34
C PHE A 85 -0.47 -0.62 3.62
N VAL A 86 -1.75 -0.67 3.25
CA VAL A 86 -2.35 -1.79 2.49
C VAL A 86 -1.72 -1.93 1.12
N ARG A 87 -1.45 -0.84 0.41
CA ARG A 87 -0.77 -0.86 -0.90
C ARG A 87 0.63 -1.44 -0.78
N LEU A 88 1.36 -1.05 0.26
CA LEU A 88 2.70 -1.54 0.52
C LEU A 88 2.66 -3.05 0.79
N LEU A 89 1.75 -3.51 1.65
CA LEU A 89 1.55 -4.93 1.90
C LEU A 89 1.15 -5.69 0.63
N ASN A 90 0.19 -5.19 -0.14
CA ASN A 90 -0.25 -5.81 -1.40
C ASN A 90 0.87 -5.90 -2.46
N THR A 91 1.89 -5.05 -2.37
CA THR A 91 3.03 -5.08 -3.29
C THR A 91 3.99 -6.22 -2.98
N TYR A 92 4.08 -6.65 -1.71
CA TYR A 92 5.03 -7.68 -1.26
C TYR A 92 4.40 -9.01 -0.85
N VAL A 93 3.21 -8.96 -0.26
CA VAL A 93 2.40 -10.12 0.14
C VAL A 93 1.19 -10.09 -0.76
N GLY A 94 1.22 -10.83 -1.87
CA GLY A 94 0.18 -10.82 -2.90
C GLY A 94 -1.21 -11.28 -2.43
N THR A 95 -1.51 -11.29 -1.13
CA THR A 95 -2.75 -11.80 -0.54
C THR A 95 -2.98 -11.19 0.85
N LEU A 96 -3.23 -9.88 0.94
CA LEU A 96 -3.82 -9.31 2.16
C LEU A 96 -5.36 -9.30 2.01
N TYR A 97 -6.02 -10.29 2.58
CA TYR A 97 -7.48 -10.27 2.76
C TYR A 97 -7.81 -9.31 3.92
N VAL A 98 -7.99 -8.03 3.60
CA VAL A 98 -8.59 -7.07 4.54
C VAL A 98 -10.11 -7.26 4.45
N PHE A 99 -10.70 -7.99 5.40
CA PHE A 99 -12.15 -7.98 5.60
C PHE A 99 -12.60 -6.67 6.26
#